data_AF-A0A1G0ZKL2-F1
#
_entry.id   AF-A0A1G0ZKL2-F1
#
_cell.length_a   1.000
_cell.length_b   1.000
_cell.length_c   1.000
_cell.angle_alpha   90.00
_cell.angle_beta   90.00
_cell.angle_gamma   90.00
#
_symmetry.space_group_name_H-M   'P 1'
#
loop_
_entity.id
_entity.type
_entity.pdbx_description
1 polymer ?
#
loop_
_entity_poly.entity_id
_entity_poly.type
_entity_poly.pdbx_seq_one_letter_code
_entity_poly.pdbx_strand_id
1 'polypeptide(L)'
;MKINGRSGRVMVIMDKTESIFPGEKMRNKMLCCFITWVLILASMDAIAASNIISRPVGFVRIAISTNEQKLVSLPFKPFDSSLGRVLAGQLTGSTDEKLADVVLKWDPFLLQYLKAFKADETGDKEIDGKWFSSFEPLTESSLTLQSGEGFFVWNRQSMTQDVFLGGQVVLVATNELLFQPSLNLAGYPYSSAPGAGFHVSGLIGSISSNMGEGFWVNNTNGIETVWLETRPYADVFPPECERPAITGIIISSGETATNLSIILSILCSGEEGEKLDVFYKDVKPHEVFDPEKDWLIAATDISVKGTIEIDWEDSGSSGRKPVSKIFARYYLVGRADVDLDQDGIPDARQKFVFNSIKEKHPGSNGRTNVLGNVVLTNSSDRVIVPRVVEHVVYVDCEIGDDNYSGSLATVSESNGPKKTINGGLAVVPSGGTLIIKPGVYYENVSFCGRKVSVHFAKNTSVFKSRK
;
A
#
# COMPACT_ATOMS: atom_id res chain seq x y z
N MET A 1 -62.80 -30.64 -0.66
CA MET A 1 -63.64 -29.43 -0.73
C MET A 1 -63.61 -28.91 -2.17
N LYS A 2 -64.71 -29.07 -2.90
CA LYS A 2 -64.93 -28.47 -4.23
C LYS A 2 -65.21 -26.98 -4.03
N ILE A 3 -64.57 -26.10 -4.80
CA ILE A 3 -65.20 -24.92 -5.41
C ILE A 3 -64.56 -24.68 -6.78
N ASN A 4 -65.41 -24.59 -7.80
CA ASN A 4 -65.14 -24.23 -9.19
C ASN A 4 -65.13 -22.70 -9.36
N GLY A 5 -64.42 -22.20 -10.38
CA GLY A 5 -64.62 -20.84 -10.90
C GLY A 5 -63.80 -20.56 -12.16
N ARG A 6 -64.43 -20.67 -13.33
CA ARG A 6 -63.91 -20.37 -14.68
C ARG A 6 -63.91 -18.87 -14.99
N SER A 7 -62.97 -18.43 -15.83
CA SER A 7 -63.13 -17.55 -17.02
C SER A 7 -61.77 -16.87 -17.29
N GLY A 8 -61.16 -16.82 -18.47
CA GLY A 8 -61.41 -17.28 -19.82
C GLY A 8 -60.25 -16.68 -20.64
N ARG A 9 -59.46 -17.48 -21.35
CA ARG A 9 -58.40 -17.00 -22.26
C ARG A 9 -58.70 -17.46 -23.67
N VAL A 10 -58.72 -16.48 -24.56
CA VAL A 10 -58.90 -16.58 -26.01
C VAL A 10 -57.86 -17.55 -26.58
N MET A 11 -58.35 -18.59 -27.25
CA MET A 11 -57.54 -19.54 -28.00
C MET A 11 -57.41 -19.02 -29.43
N VAL A 12 -56.22 -18.57 -29.80
CA VAL A 12 -55.86 -18.32 -31.20
C VAL A 12 -55.42 -19.66 -31.79
N ILE A 13 -56.26 -20.26 -32.62
CA ILE A 13 -55.89 -21.40 -33.43
C ILE A 13 -55.15 -20.85 -34.66
N MET A 14 -53.82 -20.89 -34.61
CA MET A 14 -53.01 -20.79 -35.83
C MET A 14 -52.90 -22.18 -36.42
N ASP A 15 -53.64 -22.39 -37.50
CA ASP A 15 -53.58 -23.59 -38.32
C ASP A 15 -52.16 -23.70 -38.90
N LYS A 16 -51.47 -24.77 -38.51
CA LYS A 16 -50.06 -24.99 -38.81
C LYS A 16 -50.03 -25.84 -40.07
N THR A 17 -49.97 -25.20 -41.22
CA THR A 17 -49.61 -25.85 -42.47
C THR A 17 -48.21 -26.43 -42.32
N GLU A 18 -48.15 -27.74 -42.12
CA GLU A 18 -46.91 -28.52 -42.05
C GLU A 18 -46.26 -28.53 -43.45
N SER A 19 -45.31 -27.62 -43.66
CA SER A 19 -44.33 -27.79 -44.74
C SER A 19 -43.38 -28.92 -44.34
N ILE A 20 -43.56 -30.06 -44.99
CA ILE A 20 -42.73 -31.25 -44.87
C ILE A 20 -41.44 -30.98 -45.67
N PHE A 21 -40.51 -30.26 -45.06
CA PHE A 21 -39.09 -30.31 -45.43
C PHE A 21 -38.27 -30.58 -44.16
N PRO A 22 -37.84 -31.82 -43.90
CA PRO A 22 -37.10 -32.18 -42.69
C PRO A 22 -35.73 -31.47 -42.55
N GLY A 23 -35.28 -30.74 -43.58
CA GLY A 23 -34.04 -29.94 -43.54
C GLY A 23 -34.17 -28.54 -42.92
N GLU A 24 -35.34 -27.90 -42.95
CA GLU A 24 -35.48 -26.50 -42.51
C GLU A 24 -35.48 -26.35 -40.98
N LYS A 25 -36.09 -27.30 -40.29
CA LYS A 25 -36.19 -27.29 -38.81
C LYS A 25 -34.84 -27.51 -38.14
N MET A 26 -33.91 -28.23 -38.79
CA MET A 26 -32.54 -28.41 -38.32
C MET A 26 -31.68 -27.17 -38.60
N ARG A 27 -31.83 -26.53 -39.77
CA ARG A 27 -31.14 -25.26 -40.09
C ARG A 27 -31.48 -24.15 -39.08
N ASN A 28 -32.75 -24.00 -38.72
CA ASN A 28 -33.16 -22.94 -37.78
C ASN A 28 -32.62 -23.16 -36.36
N LYS A 29 -32.50 -24.41 -35.90
CA LYS A 29 -31.88 -24.72 -34.60
C LYS A 29 -30.37 -24.50 -34.62
N MET A 30 -29.68 -24.94 -35.68
CA MET A 30 -28.25 -24.72 -35.83
C MET A 30 -27.91 -23.22 -35.94
N LEU A 31 -28.71 -22.45 -36.68
CA LEU A 31 -28.54 -21.01 -36.83
C LEU A 31 -28.76 -20.28 -35.50
N CYS A 32 -29.76 -20.70 -34.70
CA CYS A 32 -30.01 -20.11 -33.40
C CYS A 32 -28.85 -20.39 -32.42
N CYS A 33 -28.35 -21.63 -32.37
CA CYS A 33 -27.17 -21.97 -31.56
C CYS A 33 -25.91 -21.22 -32.00
N PHE A 34 -25.69 -21.07 -33.31
CA PHE A 34 -24.55 -20.32 -33.84
C PHE A 34 -24.64 -18.83 -33.49
N ILE A 35 -25.81 -18.19 -33.64
CA ILE A 35 -26.00 -16.79 -33.26
C ILE A 35 -25.82 -16.60 -31.74
N THR A 36 -26.33 -17.51 -30.90
CA THR A 36 -26.09 -17.44 -29.45
C THR A 36 -24.60 -17.62 -29.13
N TRP A 37 -23.89 -18.50 -29.82
CA TRP A 37 -22.44 -18.67 -29.64
C TRP A 37 -21.65 -17.43 -30.08
N VAL A 38 -22.01 -16.82 -31.22
CA VAL A 38 -21.40 -15.57 -31.70
C VAL A 38 -21.71 -14.40 -30.76
N LEU A 39 -22.91 -14.32 -30.19
CA LEU A 39 -23.26 -13.28 -29.22
C LEU A 39 -22.56 -13.49 -27.86
N ILE A 40 -22.38 -14.74 -27.43
CA ILE A 40 -21.59 -15.05 -26.23
C ILE A 40 -20.12 -14.69 -26.47
N LEU A 41 -19.53 -15.10 -27.60
CA LEU A 41 -18.15 -14.73 -27.96
C LEU A 41 -17.98 -13.21 -28.11
N ALA A 42 -18.92 -12.52 -28.76
CA ALA A 42 -18.89 -11.07 -28.89
C ALA A 42 -19.07 -10.34 -27.55
N SER A 43 -19.74 -10.96 -26.56
CA SER A 43 -19.83 -10.40 -25.20
C SER A 43 -18.60 -10.67 -24.34
N MET A 44 -17.72 -11.59 -24.74
CA MET A 44 -16.49 -11.92 -24.01
C MET A 44 -15.30 -11.01 -24.40
N ASP A 45 -15.38 -10.29 -25.52
CA ASP A 45 -14.35 -9.36 -25.99
C ASP A 45 -14.64 -7.88 -25.70
N ALA A 46 -15.72 -7.57 -24.98
CA ALA A 46 -15.78 -6.32 -24.23
C ALA A 46 -14.88 -6.41 -22.99
N ILE A 47 -13.60 -6.77 -23.21
CA ILE A 47 -12.52 -6.44 -22.30
C ILE A 47 -12.62 -4.92 -22.23
N ALA A 48 -13.20 -4.42 -21.15
CA ALA A 48 -13.33 -2.99 -20.88
C ALA A 48 -11.96 -2.41 -21.20
N ALA A 49 -11.90 -1.63 -22.28
CA ALA A 49 -10.66 -1.22 -22.86
C ALA A 49 -9.94 -0.40 -21.77
N SER A 50 -8.97 -1.05 -21.12
CA SER A 50 -8.44 -0.54 -19.88
C SER A 50 -7.59 0.65 -20.25
N ASN A 51 -7.87 1.78 -19.61
CA ASN A 51 -6.98 2.93 -19.72
C ASN A 51 -5.58 2.46 -19.32
N ILE A 52 -4.65 2.46 -20.26
CA ILE A 52 -3.29 1.94 -20.03
C ILE A 52 -2.52 2.99 -19.23
N ILE A 53 -2.60 2.87 -17.90
CA ILE A 53 -2.05 3.82 -16.92
C ILE A 53 -1.29 3.10 -15.81
N SER A 54 -0.35 3.79 -15.20
CA SER A 54 0.39 3.29 -14.04
C SER A 54 -0.47 3.30 -12.78
N ARG A 55 0.03 2.64 -11.72
CA ARG A 55 -0.40 2.99 -10.36
C ARG A 55 0.26 4.31 -9.95
N PRO A 56 -0.41 5.14 -9.13
CA PRO A 56 0.14 6.41 -8.75
C PRO A 56 1.21 6.25 -7.66
N VAL A 57 2.15 7.18 -7.68
CA VAL A 57 3.17 7.37 -6.65
C VAL A 57 3.02 8.78 -6.09
N GLY A 58 3.66 9.06 -4.96
CA GLY A 58 3.69 10.43 -4.46
C GLY A 58 4.71 10.63 -3.38
N PHE A 59 4.71 11.84 -2.84
CA PHE A 59 5.46 12.20 -1.65
C PHE A 59 4.67 13.16 -0.76
N VAL A 60 5.04 13.22 0.52
CA VAL A 60 4.69 14.30 1.45
C VAL A 60 5.96 14.97 1.93
N ARG A 61 5.92 16.29 2.09
CA ARG A 61 6.98 17.13 2.61
C ARG A 61 6.68 17.50 4.05
N ILE A 62 7.66 17.31 4.91
CA ILE A 62 7.61 17.59 6.33
C ILE A 62 8.79 18.50 6.67
N ALA A 63 8.50 19.74 7.03
CA ALA A 63 9.50 20.64 7.60
C ALA A 63 9.79 20.25 9.06
N ILE A 64 11.08 20.18 9.41
CA ILE A 64 11.58 19.89 10.76
C ILE A 64 12.51 21.03 11.15
N SER A 65 12.14 21.79 12.17
CA SER A 65 12.89 22.98 12.58
C SER A 65 14.28 22.61 13.13
N THR A 66 15.15 23.61 13.20
CA THR A 66 16.48 23.52 13.83
C THR A 66 16.42 22.85 15.21
N ASN A 67 17.23 21.81 15.42
CA ASN A 67 17.30 21.04 16.66
C ASN A 67 15.95 20.45 17.14
N GLU A 68 14.98 20.27 16.24
CA GLU A 68 13.65 19.74 16.56
C GLU A 68 13.60 18.23 16.30
N GLN A 69 12.95 17.50 17.21
CA GLN A 69 12.52 16.13 17.01
C GLN A 69 11.04 16.12 16.64
N LYS A 70 10.71 15.62 15.45
CA LYS A 70 9.33 15.59 14.94
C LYS A 70 8.84 14.16 14.77
N LEU A 71 7.64 13.88 15.26
CA LEU A 71 6.96 12.61 15.06
C LEU A 71 6.29 12.59 13.68
N VAL A 72 6.73 11.69 12.82
CA VAL A 72 6.26 11.53 11.45
C VAL A 72 5.78 10.11 11.20
N SER A 73 5.13 9.90 10.06
CA SER A 73 4.77 8.58 9.57
C SER A 73 4.95 8.47 8.07
N LEU A 74 5.08 7.24 7.56
CA LEU A 74 5.20 6.98 6.13
C LEU A 74 3.82 6.63 5.54
N PRO A 75 3.13 7.53 4.83
CA PRO A 75 1.78 7.28 4.31
C PRO A 75 1.79 6.56 2.95
N PHE A 76 2.97 6.17 2.45
CA PHE A 76 3.16 5.48 1.18
C PHE A 76 3.74 4.09 1.42
N LYS A 77 3.56 3.19 0.47
CA LYS A 77 4.34 1.94 0.43
C LYS A 77 5.70 2.26 -0.21
N PRO A 78 6.82 2.16 0.53
CA PRO A 78 8.12 2.45 -0.03
C PRO A 78 8.51 1.41 -1.10
N PHE A 79 9.25 1.85 -2.11
CA PHE A 79 9.85 0.94 -3.10
C PHE A 79 10.95 0.07 -2.47
N ASP A 80 11.66 0.65 -1.50
CA ASP A 80 12.65 0.01 -0.65
C ASP A 80 12.51 0.63 0.75
N SER A 81 12.30 -0.21 1.75
CA SER A 81 12.02 0.21 3.12
C SER A 81 13.27 0.62 3.93
N SER A 82 14.47 0.51 3.37
CA SER A 82 15.70 0.95 4.04
C SER A 82 15.73 2.47 4.23
N LEU A 83 16.35 2.93 5.32
CA LEU A 83 16.46 4.37 5.61
C LEU A 83 17.17 5.15 4.49
N GLY A 84 18.23 4.57 3.91
CA GLY A 84 18.98 5.19 2.82
C GLY A 84 18.10 5.50 1.61
N ARG A 85 17.08 4.67 1.35
CA ARG A 85 16.14 4.88 0.24
C ARG A 85 14.95 5.75 0.62
N VAL A 86 14.33 5.53 1.77
CA VAL A 86 13.18 6.32 2.23
C VAL A 86 13.56 7.79 2.47
N LEU A 87 14.75 8.04 3.02
CA LEU A 87 15.23 9.38 3.36
C LEU A 87 16.27 9.91 2.36
N ALA A 88 16.58 9.15 1.31
CA ALA A 88 17.34 9.52 0.08
C ALA A 88 18.34 10.69 0.20
N GLY A 89 19.22 10.69 1.21
CA GLY A 89 20.23 11.74 1.38
C GLY A 89 19.72 13.12 1.81
N GLN A 90 18.46 13.24 2.22
CA GLN A 90 17.79 14.50 2.56
C GLN A 90 18.16 15.04 3.95
N LEU A 91 18.68 14.17 4.81
CA LEU A 91 19.17 14.50 6.14
C LEU A 91 20.69 14.65 6.12
N THR A 92 21.21 15.42 7.07
CA THR A 92 22.64 15.73 7.21
C THR A 92 23.29 14.78 8.19
N GLY A 93 24.31 14.06 7.74
CA GLY A 93 25.12 13.20 8.59
C GLY A 93 26.28 13.95 9.23
N SER A 94 27.05 13.24 10.06
CA SER A 94 28.27 13.75 10.66
C SER A 94 29.21 12.60 11.02
N THR A 95 30.46 12.93 11.33
CA THR A 95 31.43 12.02 11.95
C THR A 95 31.17 11.80 13.45
N ASP A 96 30.33 12.64 14.08
CA ASP A 96 29.89 12.49 15.46
C ASP A 96 28.36 12.26 15.51
N GLU A 97 27.94 11.16 16.14
CA GLU A 97 26.53 10.81 16.33
C GLU A 97 25.75 11.90 17.07
N LYS A 98 26.40 12.72 17.88
CA LYS A 98 25.77 13.86 18.57
C LYS A 98 25.38 14.97 17.61
N LEU A 99 26.09 15.12 16.50
CA LEU A 99 25.89 16.17 15.50
C LEU A 99 25.09 15.68 14.28
N ALA A 100 25.10 14.37 14.02
CA ALA A 100 24.32 13.76 12.95
C ALA A 100 22.81 13.81 13.21
N ASP A 101 22.03 13.93 12.14
CA ASP A 101 20.58 13.73 12.22
C ASP A 101 20.24 12.28 12.58
N VAL A 102 19.14 12.11 13.30
CA VAL A 102 18.76 10.83 13.90
C VAL A 102 17.34 10.43 13.53
N VAL A 103 17.15 9.15 13.24
CA VAL A 103 15.85 8.49 13.16
C VAL A 103 15.67 7.60 14.39
N LEU A 104 14.53 7.75 15.06
CA LEU A 104 14.15 6.90 16.20
C LEU A 104 12.83 6.19 15.89
N LYS A 105 12.84 4.87 15.92
CA LYS A 105 11.65 4.03 15.78
C LYS A 105 11.40 3.30 17.09
N TRP A 106 10.19 3.40 17.62
CA TRP A 106 9.84 2.66 18.84
C TRP A 106 9.65 1.18 18.52
N ASP A 107 10.38 0.31 19.22
CA ASP A 107 10.15 -1.14 19.20
C ASP A 107 9.23 -1.50 20.37
N PRO A 108 7.97 -1.87 20.11
CA PRO A 108 7.03 -2.15 21.16
C PRO A 108 7.27 -3.51 21.85
N PHE A 109 8.10 -4.40 21.29
CA PHE A 109 8.49 -5.65 21.94
C PHE A 109 9.63 -5.43 22.92
N LEU A 110 10.63 -4.64 22.53
CA LEU A 110 11.79 -4.32 23.36
C LEU A 110 11.54 -3.16 24.32
N LEU A 111 10.42 -2.42 24.14
CA LEU A 111 10.06 -1.23 24.90
C LEU A 111 11.19 -0.19 24.90
N GLN A 112 11.84 0.00 23.75
CA GLN A 112 12.93 0.95 23.56
C GLN A 112 12.91 1.53 22.15
N TYR A 113 13.66 2.61 21.94
CA TYR A 113 13.88 3.12 20.60
C TYR A 113 15.01 2.36 19.91
N LEU A 114 14.73 1.89 18.70
CA LEU A 114 15.74 1.62 17.69
C LEU A 114 16.21 2.96 17.15
N LYS A 115 17.54 3.13 17.11
CA LYS A 115 18.18 4.37 16.69
C LYS A 115 18.99 4.14 15.43
N ALA A 116 18.93 5.11 14.53
CA ALA A 116 19.84 5.22 13.41
C ALA A 116 20.29 6.67 13.25
N PHE A 117 21.57 6.91 13.00
CA PHE A 117 22.08 8.23 12.62
C PHE A 117 22.77 8.12 11.26
N LYS A 118 22.79 9.23 10.51
CA LYS A 118 23.47 9.28 9.22
C LYS A 118 24.95 9.62 9.43
N ALA A 119 25.87 8.85 8.86
CA ALA A 119 27.27 9.21 8.83
C ALA A 119 27.57 9.94 7.51
N ASP A 120 28.24 11.09 7.58
CA ASP A 120 28.76 11.85 6.45
C ASP A 120 30.11 12.49 6.86
N GLU A 121 30.88 12.93 5.87
CA GLU A 121 32.17 13.62 6.05
C GLU A 121 33.26 12.82 6.77
N THR A 122 33.15 11.49 6.77
CA THR A 122 34.18 10.59 7.34
C THR A 122 35.40 10.46 6.44
N GLY A 123 35.25 10.77 5.15
CA GLY A 123 36.28 10.56 4.12
C GLY A 123 36.29 9.13 3.58
N ASP A 124 35.41 8.25 4.06
CA ASP A 124 35.21 6.90 3.55
C ASP A 124 33.87 6.80 2.82
N LYS A 125 33.92 6.50 1.51
CA LYS A 125 32.72 6.34 0.67
C LYS A 125 31.86 5.15 1.09
N GLU A 126 32.42 4.20 1.83
CA GLU A 126 31.67 3.08 2.37
C GLU A 126 30.92 3.42 3.66
N ILE A 127 31.16 4.61 4.24
CA ILE A 127 30.49 5.09 5.45
C ILE A 127 29.59 6.29 5.12
N ASP A 128 30.10 7.23 4.33
CA ASP A 128 29.40 8.47 4.00
C ASP A 128 28.08 8.18 3.24
N GLY A 129 27.00 8.81 3.68
CA GLY A 129 25.65 8.64 3.15
C GLY A 129 24.88 7.45 3.74
N LYS A 130 25.50 6.58 4.55
CA LYS A 130 24.87 5.40 5.14
C LYS A 130 24.36 5.67 6.58
N TRP A 131 23.53 4.75 7.05
CA TRP A 131 22.87 4.83 8.36
C TRP A 131 23.46 3.83 9.33
N PHE A 132 23.76 4.25 10.55
CA PHE A 132 24.42 3.44 11.57
C PHE A 132 23.65 3.47 12.89
N SER A 133 23.73 2.37 13.64
CA SER A 133 23.12 2.24 14.97
C SER A 133 24.08 2.61 16.12
N SER A 134 25.39 2.53 15.88
CA SER A 134 26.47 2.90 16.81
C SER A 134 27.75 3.23 16.01
N PHE A 135 28.63 4.08 16.56
CA PHE A 135 30.01 4.28 16.07
C PHE A 135 31.04 3.33 16.71
N GLU A 136 30.71 2.73 17.86
CA GLU A 136 31.64 1.90 18.64
C GLU A 136 30.96 0.59 19.09
N PRO A 137 31.06 -0.50 18.31
CA PRO A 137 31.63 -0.58 16.96
C PRO A 137 30.70 0.05 15.91
N LEU A 138 31.29 0.53 14.82
CA LEU A 138 30.55 1.06 13.68
C LEU A 138 29.66 -0.04 13.08
N THR A 139 28.35 0.08 13.31
CA THR A 139 27.37 -0.96 12.95
C THR A 139 26.28 -0.36 12.08
N GLU A 140 26.25 -0.75 10.80
CA GLU A 140 25.23 -0.31 9.85
C GLU A 140 23.83 -0.65 10.39
N SER A 141 22.90 0.29 10.28
CA SER A 141 21.55 0.14 10.80
C SER A 141 20.72 -0.74 9.88
N SER A 142 20.06 -1.74 10.46
CA SER A 142 19.03 -2.55 9.78
C SER A 142 17.63 -1.95 9.89
N LEU A 143 17.50 -0.73 10.41
CA LEU A 143 16.21 -0.08 10.60
C LEU A 143 15.52 0.11 9.25
N THR A 144 14.27 -0.34 9.18
CA THR A 144 13.39 -0.16 8.02
C THR A 144 12.13 0.58 8.41
N LEU A 145 11.54 1.27 7.44
CA LEU A 145 10.30 2.02 7.56
C LEU A 145 9.27 1.47 6.58
N GLN A 146 8.09 1.14 7.09
CA GLN A 146 6.96 0.63 6.32
C GLN A 146 5.80 1.61 6.34
N SER A 147 4.82 1.39 5.45
CA SER A 147 3.61 2.21 5.42
C SER A 147 2.84 2.12 6.73
N GLY A 148 2.39 3.27 7.24
CA GLY A 148 1.63 3.35 8.50
C GLY A 148 2.47 3.23 9.77
N GLU A 149 3.80 3.06 9.66
CA GLU A 149 4.68 3.13 10.82
C GLU A 149 4.93 4.59 11.23
N GLY A 150 4.91 4.85 12.53
CA GLY A 150 5.34 6.11 13.11
C GLY A 150 6.80 6.05 13.56
N PHE A 151 7.54 7.14 13.39
CA PHE A 151 8.94 7.28 13.81
C PHE A 151 9.27 8.75 14.03
N PHE A 152 10.29 9.02 14.83
CA PHE A 152 10.81 10.38 14.96
C PHE A 152 11.95 10.61 13.99
N VAL A 153 11.99 11.83 13.44
CA VAL A 153 13.16 12.38 12.79
C VAL A 153 13.63 13.56 13.62
N TRP A 154 14.91 13.56 13.99
CA TRP A 154 15.55 14.61 14.75
C TRP A 154 16.55 15.33 13.85
N ASN A 155 16.17 16.55 13.46
CA ASN A 155 17.05 17.49 12.78
C ASN A 155 17.99 18.09 13.83
N ARG A 156 19.28 17.78 13.79
CA ARG A 156 20.30 18.35 14.71
C ARG A 156 21.07 19.52 14.10
N GLN A 157 20.72 19.92 12.90
CA GLN A 157 21.37 20.99 12.19
C GLN A 157 20.87 22.35 12.68
N SER A 158 21.65 23.39 12.38
CA SER A 158 21.34 24.78 12.72
C SER A 158 20.23 25.40 11.86
N MET A 159 19.77 24.69 10.84
CA MET A 159 18.73 25.13 9.89
C MET A 159 17.57 24.14 9.82
N THR A 160 16.38 24.64 9.49
CA THR A 160 15.22 23.81 9.15
C THR A 160 15.54 22.92 7.95
N GLN A 161 15.21 21.64 8.05
CA GLN A 161 15.31 20.68 6.95
C GLN A 161 13.93 20.26 6.49
N ASP A 162 13.78 20.05 5.19
CA ASP A 162 12.58 19.47 4.60
C ASP A 162 12.83 17.99 4.34
N VAL A 163 12.04 17.14 5.00
CA VAL A 163 12.05 15.70 4.77
C VAL A 163 10.87 15.33 3.90
N PHE A 164 11.14 14.62 2.83
CA PHE A 164 10.18 14.13 1.87
C PHE A 164 10.06 12.62 2.01
N LEU A 165 8.85 12.16 2.31
CA LEU A 165 8.52 10.74 2.45
C LEU A 165 7.70 10.34 1.24
N GLY A 166 8.27 9.50 0.37
CA GLY A 166 7.66 9.11 -0.90
C GLY A 166 7.58 7.61 -1.13
N GLY A 167 6.73 7.22 -2.07
CA GLY A 167 6.54 5.82 -2.46
C GLY A 167 5.28 5.63 -3.30
N GLN A 168 4.84 4.37 -3.39
CA GLN A 168 3.59 4.00 -4.04
C GLN A 168 2.40 4.39 -3.19
N VAL A 169 1.32 4.85 -3.83
CA VAL A 169 0.04 5.06 -3.15
C VAL A 169 -0.52 3.73 -2.68
N VAL A 170 -1.00 3.70 -1.43
CA VAL A 170 -1.50 2.46 -0.83
C VAL A 170 -2.90 2.13 -1.36
N LEU A 171 -2.97 1.19 -2.30
CA LEU A 171 -4.22 0.77 -2.94
C LEU A 171 -4.83 -0.51 -2.36
N VAL A 172 -4.32 -1.06 -1.25
CA VAL A 172 -5.01 -2.21 -0.61
C VAL A 172 -6.34 -1.76 -0.02
N ALA A 173 -7.40 -2.54 -0.27
CA ALA A 173 -8.76 -2.20 0.18
C ALA A 173 -8.86 -2.05 1.71
N THR A 174 -8.10 -2.84 2.44
CA THR A 174 -7.97 -2.78 3.90
C THR A 174 -6.50 -2.95 4.27
N ASN A 175 -6.02 -2.10 5.19
CA ASN A 175 -4.67 -2.18 5.74
C ASN A 175 -4.75 -2.55 7.23
N GLU A 176 -3.85 -3.42 7.67
CA GLU A 176 -3.80 -3.89 9.05
C GLU A 176 -2.64 -3.21 9.77
N LEU A 177 -2.92 -2.58 10.91
CA LEU A 177 -1.90 -2.08 11.82
C LEU A 177 -1.96 -2.89 13.12
N LEU A 178 -0.84 -3.52 13.45
CA LEU A 178 -0.70 -4.34 14.65
C LEU A 178 -0.20 -3.47 15.81
N PHE A 179 -0.93 -3.46 16.91
CA PHE A 179 -0.55 -2.80 18.15
C PHE A 179 -0.25 -3.82 19.23
N GLN A 180 1.00 -3.88 19.66
CA GLN A 180 1.39 -4.69 20.82
C GLN A 180 0.76 -4.14 22.10
N PRO A 181 0.67 -4.92 23.18
CA PRO A 181 0.34 -4.38 24.50
C PRO A 181 1.27 -3.20 24.84
N SER A 182 0.75 -2.19 25.55
CA SER A 182 1.47 -0.96 25.92
C SER A 182 1.64 0.03 24.76
N LEU A 183 2.74 0.78 24.78
CA LEU A 183 2.99 1.92 23.92
C LEU A 183 3.42 1.48 22.52
N ASN A 184 2.83 2.09 21.49
CA ASN A 184 3.12 1.88 20.08
C ASN A 184 3.23 3.23 19.38
N LEU A 185 4.05 3.29 18.33
CA LEU A 185 4.20 4.46 17.47
C LEU A 185 3.64 4.14 16.09
N ALA A 186 2.71 4.95 15.62
CA ALA A 186 1.90 4.64 14.45
C ALA A 186 1.68 5.87 13.57
N GLY A 187 1.20 5.62 12.35
CA GLY A 187 0.76 6.62 11.41
C GLY A 187 -0.53 6.20 10.71
N TYR A 188 -1.09 7.12 9.93
CA TYR A 188 -2.20 6.76 9.05
C TYR A 188 -1.67 5.96 7.85
N PRO A 189 -2.17 4.73 7.58
CA PRO A 189 -1.54 3.80 6.65
C PRO A 189 -1.88 4.05 5.18
N TYR A 190 -2.52 5.18 4.87
CA TYR A 190 -2.94 5.54 3.52
C TYR A 190 -2.38 6.90 3.12
N SER A 191 -2.17 7.07 1.82
CA SER A 191 -1.66 8.30 1.19
C SER A 191 -2.74 9.39 1.11
N SER A 192 -3.31 9.75 2.26
CA SER A 192 -4.41 10.70 2.42
C SER A 192 -4.43 11.21 3.85
N ALA A 193 -5.02 12.39 4.09
CA ALA A 193 -5.44 12.74 5.45
C ALA A 193 -6.52 11.75 5.94
N PRO A 194 -6.54 11.38 7.23
CA PRO A 194 -7.65 10.61 7.80
C PRO A 194 -8.93 11.43 7.73
N GLY A 195 -10.03 10.82 7.28
CA GLY A 195 -11.34 11.46 7.25
C GLY A 195 -11.83 11.87 8.67
N ALA A 196 -12.72 12.85 8.73
CA ALA A 196 -13.32 13.31 9.99
C ALA A 196 -13.98 12.14 10.76
N GLY A 197 -13.85 12.15 12.10
CA GLY A 197 -14.40 11.08 12.96
C GLY A 197 -13.51 9.85 13.08
N PHE A 198 -12.21 9.99 12.85
CA PHE A 198 -11.23 8.95 13.14
C PHE A 198 -11.07 8.75 14.66
N HIS A 199 -11.73 7.71 15.19
CA HIS A 199 -11.62 7.27 16.56
C HIS A 199 -11.28 5.79 16.59
N VAL A 200 -10.25 5.42 17.34
CA VAL A 200 -9.87 4.02 17.54
C VAL A 200 -10.28 3.62 18.95
N SER A 201 -11.44 2.96 19.08
CA SER A 201 -11.97 2.48 20.37
C SER A 201 -10.98 1.59 21.11
N GLY A 202 -10.75 1.86 22.40
CA GLY A 202 -9.77 1.11 23.21
C GLY A 202 -8.32 1.57 23.06
N LEU A 203 -8.05 2.56 22.19
CA LEU A 203 -6.77 3.25 22.13
C LEU A 203 -6.93 4.67 22.68
N ILE A 204 -6.07 5.04 23.62
CA ILE A 204 -5.99 6.42 24.12
C ILE A 204 -4.93 7.13 23.28
N GLY A 205 -5.34 8.09 22.47
CA GLY A 205 -4.45 8.93 21.65
C GLY A 205 -5.22 9.94 20.81
N SER A 206 -4.59 11.08 20.53
CA SER A 206 -5.05 12.00 19.49
C SER A 206 -4.35 11.64 18.19
N ILE A 207 -5.11 11.24 17.19
CA ILE A 207 -4.56 11.01 15.85
C ILE A 207 -4.46 12.34 15.13
N SER A 208 -3.32 12.57 14.47
CA SER A 208 -3.16 13.76 13.64
C SER A 208 -4.12 13.72 12.46
N SER A 209 -4.69 14.88 12.13
CA SER A 209 -5.49 15.07 10.91
C SER A 209 -4.62 15.24 9.66
N ASN A 210 -3.30 15.35 9.80
CA ASN A 210 -2.41 15.67 8.70
C ASN A 210 -1.74 14.41 8.15
N MET A 211 -1.64 14.34 6.83
CA MET A 211 -0.89 13.28 6.15
C MET A 211 0.59 13.30 6.58
N GLY A 212 1.17 12.12 6.83
CA GLY A 212 2.60 12.00 7.18
C GLY A 212 2.95 12.38 8.62
N GLU A 213 1.99 12.76 9.46
CA GLU A 213 2.22 12.89 10.90
C GLU A 213 2.04 11.53 11.60
N GLY A 214 2.89 11.26 12.59
CA GLY A 214 2.77 10.07 13.44
C GLY A 214 2.00 10.39 14.73
N PHE A 215 1.60 9.36 15.46
CA PHE A 215 0.95 9.50 16.76
C PHE A 215 1.31 8.33 17.68
N TRP A 216 1.19 8.58 18.98
CA TRP A 216 1.30 7.55 20.00
C TRP A 216 -0.02 6.83 20.20
N VAL A 217 0.09 5.54 20.43
CA VAL A 217 -1.01 4.66 20.78
C VAL A 217 -0.63 3.92 22.04
N ASN A 218 -1.43 4.07 23.10
CA ASN A 218 -1.33 3.18 24.26
C ASN A 218 -2.41 2.10 24.18
N ASN A 219 -2.00 0.88 23.86
CA ASN A 219 -2.87 -0.29 23.86
C ASN A 219 -2.95 -0.88 25.27
N THR A 220 -4.04 -0.54 25.96
CA THR A 220 -4.27 -0.94 27.36
C THR A 220 -4.97 -2.29 27.52
N ASN A 221 -5.29 -2.99 26.41
CA ASN A 221 -6.04 -4.25 26.45
C ASN A 221 -5.22 -5.45 26.96
N GLY A 222 -3.90 -5.28 27.16
CA GLY A 222 -3.01 -6.35 27.60
C GLY A 222 -2.76 -7.45 26.56
N ILE A 223 -3.34 -7.32 25.37
CA ILE A 223 -3.21 -8.24 24.23
C ILE A 223 -2.90 -7.45 22.96
N GLU A 224 -2.28 -8.11 21.96
CA GLU A 224 -2.11 -7.53 20.64
C GLU A 224 -3.48 -7.16 20.05
N THR A 225 -3.61 -5.95 19.52
CA THR A 225 -4.83 -5.43 18.90
C THR A 225 -4.56 -5.10 17.44
N VAL A 226 -5.47 -5.48 16.55
CA VAL A 226 -5.35 -5.16 15.12
C VAL A 226 -6.32 -4.05 14.78
N TRP A 227 -5.79 -2.95 14.25
CA TRP A 227 -6.59 -1.90 13.65
C TRP A 227 -6.69 -2.15 12.15
N LEU A 228 -7.91 -2.41 11.69
CA LEU A 228 -8.25 -2.51 10.28
C LEU A 228 -8.71 -1.14 9.78
N GLU A 229 -7.95 -0.53 8.87
CA GLU A 229 -8.37 0.69 8.21
C GLU A 229 -8.78 0.38 6.77
N THR A 230 -9.97 0.82 6.38
CA THR A 230 -10.41 0.76 4.98
C THR A 230 -9.88 1.95 4.22
N ARG A 231 -9.44 1.73 2.98
CA ARG A 231 -8.93 2.79 2.11
C ARG A 231 -9.97 3.90 1.93
N PRO A 232 -9.61 5.18 2.09
CA PRO A 232 -10.57 6.29 2.03
C PRO A 232 -10.91 6.76 0.59
N TYR A 233 -10.38 6.08 -0.44
CA TYR A 233 -10.57 6.40 -1.85
C TYR A 233 -10.81 5.15 -2.71
N ALA A 234 -11.35 5.34 -3.91
CA ALA A 234 -11.61 4.27 -4.88
C ALA A 234 -10.30 3.70 -5.48
N ASP A 235 -10.34 2.45 -5.97
CA ASP A 235 -9.30 1.92 -6.86
C ASP A 235 -9.78 2.10 -8.29
N VAL A 236 -9.23 3.08 -8.99
CA VAL A 236 -9.56 3.30 -10.42
C VAL A 236 -8.41 2.94 -11.34
N PHE A 237 -7.37 2.32 -10.78
CA PHE A 237 -6.15 1.95 -11.47
C PHE A 237 -6.19 0.47 -11.85
N PRO A 238 -5.51 0.09 -12.94
CA PRO A 238 -5.38 -1.30 -13.30
C PRO A 238 -4.65 -2.11 -12.21
N PRO A 239 -4.74 -3.45 -12.27
CA PRO A 239 -3.94 -4.32 -11.42
C PRO A 239 -2.43 -4.05 -11.56
N GLU A 240 -1.67 -4.43 -10.53
CA GLU A 240 -0.21 -4.45 -10.60
C GLU A 240 0.26 -5.31 -11.79
N CYS A 241 1.24 -4.81 -12.55
CA CYS A 241 1.92 -5.40 -13.73
C CYS A 241 1.55 -4.83 -15.11
N GLU A 242 0.58 -3.94 -15.24
CA GLU A 242 0.36 -3.24 -16.51
C GLU A 242 1.40 -2.12 -16.72
N ARG A 243 1.90 -1.98 -17.94
CA ARG A 243 2.83 -0.91 -18.35
C ARG A 243 2.00 0.23 -18.95
N PRO A 244 2.32 1.51 -18.67
CA PRO A 244 3.52 1.99 -17.98
C PRO A 244 3.43 1.80 -16.45
N ALA A 245 4.58 1.68 -15.79
CA ALA A 245 4.67 1.54 -14.33
C ALA A 245 5.77 2.44 -13.75
N ILE A 246 5.46 3.17 -12.68
CA ILE A 246 6.47 3.94 -11.96
C ILE A 246 7.13 3.02 -10.92
N THR A 247 8.43 2.80 -11.05
CA THR A 247 9.23 1.88 -10.21
C THR A 247 10.09 2.59 -9.18
N GLY A 248 10.21 3.91 -9.27
CA GLY A 248 10.98 4.71 -8.33
C GLY A 248 10.53 6.16 -8.32
N ILE A 249 10.70 6.78 -7.15
CA ILE A 249 10.63 8.22 -6.97
C ILE A 249 11.85 8.65 -6.17
N ILE A 250 12.68 9.51 -6.75
CA ILE A 250 13.88 10.06 -6.11
C ILE A 250 13.69 11.56 -6.00
N ILE A 251 14.07 12.11 -4.85
CA ILE A 251 13.97 13.54 -4.57
C ILE A 251 15.40 14.05 -4.51
N SER A 252 15.78 14.80 -5.56
CA SER A 252 17.12 15.33 -5.71
C SER A 252 17.13 16.77 -5.22
N SER A 253 17.94 17.06 -4.20
CA SER A 253 18.34 18.43 -3.90
C SER A 253 19.38 18.85 -4.94
N GLY A 254 19.03 19.77 -5.83
CA GLY A 254 20.02 20.42 -6.68
C GLY A 254 21.06 21.21 -5.85
N GLU A 255 21.96 21.94 -6.53
CA GLU A 255 23.02 22.73 -5.86
C GLU A 255 22.50 23.74 -4.83
N THR A 256 21.23 24.11 -4.91
CA THR A 256 20.57 24.97 -3.93
C THR A 256 19.31 24.28 -3.39
N ALA A 257 19.03 24.49 -2.10
CA ALA A 257 17.82 23.95 -1.44
C ALA A 257 16.50 24.40 -2.11
N THR A 258 16.53 25.44 -2.94
CA THR A 258 15.37 25.91 -3.71
C THR A 258 15.12 25.12 -4.98
N ASN A 259 16.14 24.47 -5.54
CA ASN A 259 16.11 23.70 -6.78
C ASN A 259 15.92 22.22 -6.48
N LEU A 260 14.82 21.89 -5.81
CA LEU A 260 14.41 20.50 -5.62
C LEU A 260 13.77 19.98 -6.90
N SER A 261 14.20 18.80 -7.34
CA SER A 261 13.56 18.07 -8.43
C SER A 261 13.14 16.67 -8.00
N ILE A 262 12.09 16.17 -8.64
CA ILE A 262 11.62 14.80 -8.51
C ILE A 262 12.03 14.06 -9.76
N ILE A 263 12.69 12.92 -9.60
CA ILE A 263 12.99 11.99 -10.70
C ILE A 263 12.09 10.77 -10.53
N LEU A 264 11.30 10.48 -11.56
CA LEU A 264 10.50 9.27 -11.65
C LEU A 264 11.21 8.28 -12.56
N SER A 265 11.44 7.06 -12.06
CA SER A 265 11.86 5.94 -12.91
C SER A 265 10.62 5.22 -13.40
N ILE A 266 10.45 5.16 -14.72
CA ILE A 266 9.22 4.70 -15.39
C ILE A 266 9.56 3.53 -16.30
N LEU A 267 9.00 2.37 -16.01
CA LEU A 267 8.99 1.22 -16.92
C LEU A 267 7.91 1.38 -17.97
N CYS A 268 8.27 1.15 -19.23
CA CYS A 268 7.40 1.26 -20.40
C CYS A 268 7.51 0.01 -21.29
N SER A 269 6.71 -0.07 -22.36
CA SER A 269 6.72 -1.24 -23.25
C SER A 269 7.99 -1.29 -24.12
N GLY A 270 8.51 -0.13 -24.52
CA GLY A 270 9.59 0.02 -25.49
C GLY A 270 9.14 -0.17 -26.94
N GLU A 271 7.84 -0.23 -27.21
CA GLU A 271 7.30 -0.35 -28.56
C GLU A 271 7.63 0.88 -29.41
N GLU A 272 7.85 0.66 -30.71
CA GLU A 272 8.05 1.76 -31.65
C GLU A 272 6.78 2.62 -31.71
N GLY A 273 6.94 3.93 -31.51
CA GLY A 273 5.83 4.87 -31.49
C GLY A 273 5.14 5.04 -30.12
N GLU A 274 5.50 4.27 -29.08
CA GLU A 274 4.99 4.48 -27.73
C GLU A 274 5.33 5.89 -27.24
N LYS A 275 4.31 6.55 -26.68
CA LYS A 275 4.41 7.87 -26.08
C LYS A 275 3.77 7.86 -24.70
N LEU A 276 4.32 8.63 -23.78
CA LEU A 276 3.81 8.72 -22.42
C LEU A 276 3.39 10.14 -22.07
N ASP A 277 2.30 10.26 -21.33
CA ASP A 277 1.96 11.47 -20.60
C ASP A 277 2.22 11.26 -19.11
N VAL A 278 2.70 12.30 -18.45
CA VAL A 278 2.84 12.33 -17.00
C VAL A 278 1.79 13.29 -16.46
N PHE A 279 0.99 12.81 -15.53
CA PHE A 279 0.00 13.58 -14.79
C PHE A 279 0.47 13.81 -13.36
N TYR A 280 0.03 14.90 -12.76
CA TYR A 280 0.30 15.20 -11.36
C TYR A 280 -0.93 15.76 -10.65
N LYS A 281 -0.93 15.65 -9.32
CA LYS A 281 -1.94 16.25 -8.44
C LYS A 281 -1.29 16.74 -7.16
N ASP A 282 -1.49 18.01 -6.83
CA ASP A 282 -1.06 18.60 -5.56
C ASP A 282 -2.17 18.45 -4.52
N VAL A 283 -1.82 18.00 -3.31
CA VAL A 283 -2.78 17.78 -2.21
C VAL A 283 -2.35 18.57 -0.97
N LYS A 284 -3.31 19.17 -0.27
CA LYS A 284 -3.06 19.91 0.99
C LYS A 284 -2.95 18.97 2.19
N PRO A 285 -2.38 19.42 3.34
CA PRO A 285 -2.19 18.58 4.53
C PRO A 285 -3.42 17.83 5.05
N HIS A 286 -4.59 18.46 4.98
CA HIS A 286 -5.87 17.98 5.50
C HIS A 286 -6.82 17.49 4.39
N GLU A 287 -6.35 17.45 3.15
CA GLU A 287 -7.17 17.08 2.01
C GLU A 287 -7.12 15.56 1.79
N VAL A 288 -8.28 14.98 1.53
CA VAL A 288 -8.39 13.56 1.18
C VAL A 288 -7.96 13.40 -0.27
N PHE A 289 -7.05 12.46 -0.53
CA PHE A 289 -6.64 12.16 -1.91
C PHE A 289 -7.81 11.54 -2.68
N ASP A 290 -8.17 12.17 -3.80
CA ASP A 290 -9.18 11.67 -4.73
C ASP A 290 -8.50 11.26 -6.04
N PRO A 291 -8.47 9.96 -6.38
CA PRO A 291 -7.77 9.47 -7.57
C PRO A 291 -8.53 9.70 -8.88
N GLU A 292 -9.80 10.11 -8.85
CA GLU A 292 -10.64 10.19 -10.06
C GLU A 292 -10.63 11.56 -10.74
N LYS A 293 -10.24 12.62 -10.03
CA LYS A 293 -10.37 14.00 -10.52
C LYS A 293 -9.20 14.91 -10.13
N ASP A 294 -9.19 16.11 -10.70
CA ASP A 294 -8.22 17.19 -10.43
C ASP A 294 -6.77 16.84 -10.78
N TRP A 295 -6.57 15.91 -11.70
CA TRP A 295 -5.25 15.66 -12.28
C TRP A 295 -4.91 16.74 -13.31
N LEU A 296 -3.65 17.14 -13.31
CA LEU A 296 -3.08 18.11 -14.22
C LEU A 296 -1.98 17.45 -15.05
N ILE A 297 -1.72 17.98 -16.24
CA ILE A 297 -0.66 17.45 -17.11
C ILE A 297 0.69 18.03 -16.70
N ALA A 298 1.65 17.16 -16.41
CA ALA A 298 3.03 17.52 -16.15
C ALA A 298 3.90 17.48 -17.42
N ALA A 299 3.69 16.49 -18.28
CA ALA A 299 4.39 16.37 -19.56
C ALA A 299 3.52 15.59 -20.53
N THR A 300 3.66 15.88 -21.82
CA THR A 300 2.93 15.18 -22.88
C THR A 300 3.86 14.57 -23.90
N ASP A 301 3.40 13.48 -24.53
CA ASP A 301 4.00 12.90 -25.72
C ASP A 301 5.49 12.54 -25.55
N ILE A 302 5.89 12.11 -24.35
CA ILE A 302 7.25 11.68 -24.05
C ILE A 302 7.53 10.42 -24.85
N SER A 303 8.43 10.52 -25.84
CA SER A 303 8.81 9.38 -26.65
C SER A 303 9.76 8.45 -25.89
N VAL A 304 9.45 7.15 -25.86
CA VAL A 304 10.31 6.14 -25.22
C VAL A 304 11.47 5.68 -26.10
N LYS A 305 11.41 5.93 -27.42
CA LYS A 305 12.49 5.62 -28.40
C LYS A 305 13.07 4.20 -28.29
N GLY A 306 12.23 3.21 -28.00
CA GLY A 306 12.64 1.81 -27.86
C GLY A 306 13.29 1.43 -26.52
N THR A 307 13.38 2.35 -25.55
CA THR A 307 13.83 2.02 -24.19
C THR A 307 12.67 1.41 -23.40
N ILE A 308 13.00 0.50 -22.47
CA ILE A 308 12.02 -0.13 -21.56
C ILE A 308 11.92 0.58 -20.21
N GLU A 309 12.80 1.56 -19.99
CA GLU A 309 12.88 2.37 -18.79
C GLU A 309 13.29 3.79 -19.21
N ILE A 310 12.68 4.78 -18.58
CA ILE A 310 13.05 6.19 -18.70
C ILE A 310 13.06 6.84 -17.32
N ASP A 311 13.94 7.82 -17.14
CA ASP A 311 13.87 8.76 -16.03
C ASP A 311 13.23 10.06 -16.50
N TRP A 312 12.22 10.54 -15.78
CA TRP A 312 11.57 11.81 -16.03
C TRP A 312 11.69 12.73 -14.82
N GLU A 313 12.06 13.98 -15.05
CA GLU A 313 12.32 14.96 -14.00
C GLU A 313 11.24 16.05 -13.91
N ASP A 314 10.75 16.33 -12.70
CA ASP A 314 9.94 17.51 -12.37
C ASP A 314 10.71 18.45 -11.43
N SER A 315 11.17 19.57 -11.97
CA SER A 315 11.71 20.70 -11.19
C SER A 315 10.67 21.81 -10.96
N GLY A 316 9.44 21.64 -11.47
CA GLY A 316 8.42 22.69 -11.56
C GLY A 316 8.58 23.53 -12.83
N SER A 317 7.66 23.36 -13.79
CA SER A 317 7.63 24.16 -15.03
C SER A 317 6.77 25.42 -14.90
N SER A 318 6.74 26.26 -15.95
CA SER A 318 5.84 27.41 -16.02
C SER A 318 4.38 26.99 -15.81
N GLY A 319 3.75 27.48 -14.73
CA GLY A 319 2.39 27.12 -14.34
C GLY A 319 2.28 26.00 -13.29
N ARG A 320 3.39 25.30 -12.97
CA ARG A 320 3.46 24.38 -11.83
C ARG A 320 4.21 25.03 -10.68
N LYS A 321 3.71 24.82 -9.45
CA LYS A 321 4.46 25.22 -8.25
C LYS A 321 5.75 24.38 -8.15
N PRO A 322 6.88 24.99 -7.76
CA PRO A 322 8.11 24.26 -7.46
C PRO A 322 7.86 23.20 -6.39
N VAL A 323 8.52 22.05 -6.53
CA VAL A 323 8.43 20.91 -5.59
C VAL A 323 8.74 21.37 -4.15
N SER A 324 9.73 22.27 -4.02
CA SER A 324 10.13 22.91 -2.75
C SER A 324 9.04 23.77 -2.08
N LYS A 325 7.88 23.96 -2.69
CA LYS A 325 6.73 24.71 -2.14
C LYS A 325 5.47 23.87 -2.00
N ILE A 326 5.54 22.59 -2.33
CA ILE A 326 4.41 21.67 -2.25
C ILE A 326 4.48 20.85 -0.98
N PHE A 327 3.32 20.67 -0.36
CA PHE A 327 3.16 19.74 0.75
C PHE A 327 3.15 18.30 0.25
N ALA A 328 2.21 17.94 -0.63
CA ALA A 328 2.16 16.61 -1.24
C ALA A 328 1.89 16.71 -2.73
N ARG A 329 2.58 15.89 -3.52
CA ARG A 329 2.33 15.72 -4.96
C ARG A 329 2.30 14.24 -5.31
N TYR A 330 1.30 13.89 -6.10
CA TYR A 330 1.09 12.57 -6.68
C TYR A 330 1.41 12.62 -8.16
N TYR A 331 1.90 11.51 -8.69
CA TYR A 331 2.18 11.32 -10.11
C TYR A 331 1.53 10.05 -10.63
N LEU A 332 1.16 10.11 -11.90
CA LEU A 332 0.58 9.02 -12.67
C LEU A 332 1.16 9.10 -14.10
N VAL A 333 1.39 7.96 -14.74
CA VAL A 333 1.83 7.90 -16.14
C VAL A 333 0.76 7.18 -16.96
N GLY A 334 0.43 7.69 -18.14
CA GLY A 334 -0.48 7.02 -19.09
C GLY A 334 0.11 6.96 -20.49
N ARG A 335 -0.34 5.99 -21.30
CA ARG A 335 -0.01 5.96 -22.73
C ARG A 335 -0.71 7.11 -23.46
N ALA A 336 0.08 7.91 -24.15
CA ALA A 336 -0.36 9.05 -24.95
C ALA A 336 -0.65 8.67 -26.42
N ASP A 337 -0.25 7.47 -26.84
CA ASP A 337 -0.49 6.92 -28.17
C ASP A 337 -1.74 6.01 -28.22
N VAL A 338 -2.42 5.81 -27.09
CA VAL A 338 -3.64 4.99 -27.00
C VAL A 338 -4.87 5.91 -27.01
N ASP A 339 -5.63 5.82 -28.09
CA ASP A 339 -6.88 6.53 -28.36
C ASP A 339 -7.86 5.51 -28.98
N LEU A 340 -8.57 4.81 -28.10
CA LEU A 340 -9.39 3.65 -28.47
C LEU A 340 -10.68 4.05 -29.19
N ASP A 341 -11.25 5.22 -28.88
CA ASP A 341 -12.44 5.74 -29.54
C ASP A 341 -12.14 6.60 -30.78
N GLN A 342 -10.86 6.87 -31.04
CA GLN A 342 -10.34 7.63 -32.19
C GLN A 342 -10.89 9.06 -32.26
N ASP A 343 -11.17 9.67 -31.10
CA ASP A 343 -11.63 11.06 -31.01
C ASP A 343 -10.48 12.08 -31.12
N GLY A 344 -9.23 11.60 -31.18
CA GLY A 344 -8.01 12.40 -31.26
C GLY A 344 -7.45 12.79 -29.89
N ILE A 345 -8.04 12.33 -28.79
CA ILE A 345 -7.62 12.59 -27.42
C ILE A 345 -7.23 11.26 -26.78
N PRO A 346 -5.97 11.08 -26.34
CA PRO A 346 -5.56 9.87 -25.66
C PRO A 346 -6.46 9.54 -24.45
N ASP A 347 -6.82 8.28 -24.29
CA ASP A 347 -7.83 7.83 -23.31
C ASP A 347 -7.46 8.26 -21.88
N ALA A 348 -6.17 8.16 -21.53
CA ALA A 348 -5.66 8.60 -20.23
C ALA A 348 -5.88 10.11 -19.99
N ARG A 349 -5.69 10.96 -21.01
CA ARG A 349 -5.99 12.41 -20.91
C ARG A 349 -7.50 12.62 -20.76
N GLN A 350 -8.30 11.90 -21.54
CA GLN A 350 -9.76 11.98 -21.48
C GLN A 350 -10.27 11.65 -20.07
N LYS A 351 -9.79 10.55 -19.48
CA LYS A 351 -10.17 10.08 -18.14
C LYS A 351 -9.76 11.05 -17.03
N PHE A 352 -8.50 11.46 -16.97
CA PHE A 352 -7.98 12.17 -15.78
C PHE A 352 -8.04 13.69 -15.89
N VAL A 353 -8.05 14.25 -17.10
CA VAL A 353 -8.04 15.70 -17.31
C VAL A 353 -9.41 16.20 -17.78
N PHE A 354 -9.99 15.60 -18.82
CA PHE A 354 -11.18 16.16 -19.46
C PHE A 354 -12.52 15.72 -18.85
N ASN A 355 -12.63 14.50 -18.34
CA ASN A 355 -13.87 14.04 -17.68
C ASN A 355 -14.18 14.81 -16.39
N SER A 356 -13.17 15.47 -15.79
CA SER A 356 -13.38 16.39 -14.69
C SER A 356 -14.22 17.64 -15.06
N ILE A 357 -14.36 17.96 -16.35
CA ILE A 357 -15.02 19.18 -16.85
C ILE A 357 -16.47 18.94 -17.27
N LYS A 358 -16.85 17.70 -17.66
CA LYS A 358 -18.14 17.41 -18.32
C LYS A 358 -19.38 17.40 -17.41
N GLU A 359 -19.26 17.53 -16.08
CA GLU A 359 -20.44 17.52 -15.18
C GLU A 359 -21.21 18.84 -15.10
N LYS A 360 -20.73 19.95 -15.70
CA LYS A 360 -21.53 21.18 -15.80
C LYS A 360 -22.19 21.29 -17.17
N HIS A 361 -23.28 20.57 -17.38
CA HIS A 361 -24.21 20.90 -18.47
C HIS A 361 -25.31 21.87 -17.98
N PRO A 362 -25.23 23.17 -18.32
CA PRO A 362 -26.30 24.11 -18.04
C PRO A 362 -27.41 23.90 -19.09
N GLY A 363 -28.39 23.04 -18.81
CA GLY A 363 -29.60 23.01 -19.65
C GLY A 363 -30.38 21.69 -19.74
N SER A 364 -29.92 20.58 -19.15
CA SER A 364 -30.77 19.39 -19.12
C SER A 364 -31.79 19.50 -17.98
N ASN A 365 -32.97 20.08 -18.26
CA ASN A 365 -34.18 19.95 -17.44
C ASN A 365 -34.75 18.50 -17.44
N GLY A 366 -33.89 17.51 -17.72
CA GLY A 366 -34.23 16.11 -17.70
C GLY A 366 -34.35 15.66 -16.25
N ARG A 367 -35.57 15.38 -15.81
CA ARG A 367 -35.86 14.52 -14.67
C ARG A 367 -35.05 13.23 -14.82
N THR A 368 -33.84 13.20 -14.28
CA THR A 368 -33.19 11.96 -13.90
C THR A 368 -34.01 11.42 -12.74
N ASN A 369 -34.78 10.37 -13.00
CA ASN A 369 -35.17 9.46 -11.94
C ASN A 369 -33.85 8.88 -11.41
N VAL A 370 -33.28 9.56 -10.41
CA VAL A 370 -32.21 9.07 -9.56
C VAL A 370 -32.82 7.94 -8.71
N LEU A 371 -33.09 6.83 -9.37
CA LEU A 371 -33.39 5.56 -8.74
C LEU A 371 -32.04 4.97 -8.35
N GLY A 372 -31.71 5.15 -7.07
CA GLY A 372 -30.53 4.56 -6.46
C GLY A 372 -29.31 5.46 -6.46
N ASN A 373 -29.39 6.61 -5.78
CA ASN A 373 -28.28 6.93 -4.88
C ASN A 373 -28.17 5.74 -3.93
N VAL A 374 -27.31 4.77 -4.25
CA VAL A 374 -26.59 4.07 -3.20
C VAL A 374 -25.77 5.17 -2.55
N VAL A 375 -26.42 5.86 -1.61
CA VAL A 375 -25.74 6.37 -0.44
C VAL A 375 -25.06 5.10 0.06
N LEU A 376 -23.78 4.93 -0.27
CA LEU A 376 -22.89 4.20 0.61
C LEU A 376 -23.06 4.98 1.91
N THR A 377 -24.02 4.56 2.73
CA THR A 377 -23.99 4.89 4.13
C THR A 377 -22.63 4.39 4.50
N ASN A 378 -21.71 5.33 4.72
CA ASN A 378 -20.51 5.11 5.49
C ASN A 378 -21.03 4.54 6.81
N SER A 379 -21.34 3.25 6.85
CA SER A 379 -21.34 2.49 8.07
C SER A 379 -19.88 2.47 8.42
N SER A 380 -19.47 3.55 9.07
CA SER A 380 -18.22 3.75 9.78
C SER A 380 -18.14 2.79 10.97
N ASP A 381 -18.60 1.54 10.79
CA ASP A 381 -18.23 0.42 11.62
C ASP A 381 -16.79 0.08 11.22
N ARG A 382 -15.89 0.98 11.63
CA ARG A 382 -14.47 0.71 11.75
C ARG A 382 -14.36 -0.34 12.84
N VAL A 383 -14.32 -1.59 12.43
CA VAL A 383 -14.30 -2.70 13.38
C VAL A 383 -12.88 -2.88 13.87
N ILE A 384 -12.64 -2.48 15.11
CA ILE A 384 -11.52 -3.02 15.87
C ILE A 384 -11.98 -4.40 16.29
N VAL A 385 -11.59 -5.39 15.50
CA VAL A 385 -11.73 -6.76 15.93
C VAL A 385 -10.55 -6.96 16.89
N PRO A 386 -10.76 -7.27 18.18
CA PRO A 386 -9.71 -7.91 18.94
C PRO A 386 -9.41 -9.21 18.20
N ARG A 387 -8.41 -9.17 17.33
CA ARG A 387 -7.86 -10.38 16.76
C ARG A 387 -7.26 -11.07 17.96
N VAL A 388 -7.82 -12.22 18.33
CA VAL A 388 -7.04 -13.19 19.08
C VAL A 388 -5.96 -13.61 18.10
N VAL A 389 -4.90 -12.81 18.04
CA VAL A 389 -3.68 -13.17 17.34
C VAL A 389 -3.30 -14.46 18.02
N GLU A 390 -3.36 -15.57 17.28
CA GLU A 390 -2.99 -16.85 17.83
C GLU A 390 -1.59 -16.66 18.41
N HIS A 391 -1.49 -16.65 19.74
CA HIS A 391 -0.21 -16.39 20.39
C HIS A 391 0.77 -17.45 19.92
N VAL A 392 1.76 -17.03 19.14
CA VAL A 392 2.76 -17.94 18.60
C VAL A 392 3.87 -18.09 19.61
N VAL A 393 4.11 -19.33 20.03
CA VAL A 393 5.25 -19.69 20.89
C VAL A 393 6.18 -20.59 20.08
N TYR A 394 7.45 -20.23 20.02
CA TYR A 394 8.48 -20.98 19.33
C TYR A 394 9.20 -21.93 20.28
N VAL A 395 9.52 -23.12 19.79
CA VAL A 395 10.30 -24.15 20.50
C VAL A 395 11.48 -24.57 19.63
N ASP A 396 12.67 -24.61 20.20
CA ASP A 396 13.91 -25.03 19.54
C ASP A 396 14.81 -25.77 20.55
N CYS A 397 15.02 -27.08 20.36
CA CYS A 397 15.86 -27.87 21.26
C CYS A 397 17.35 -27.50 21.25
N GLU A 398 17.84 -26.87 20.18
CA GLU A 398 19.27 -26.57 20.00
C GLU A 398 19.67 -25.28 20.69
N ILE A 399 18.89 -24.21 20.50
CA ILE A 399 19.22 -22.86 20.99
C ILE A 399 18.24 -22.33 22.04
N GLY A 400 17.14 -23.04 22.32
CA GLY A 400 16.11 -22.57 23.24
C GLY A 400 16.50 -22.68 24.72
N ASP A 401 15.81 -21.88 25.53
CA ASP A 401 15.84 -21.91 27.00
C ASP A 401 14.40 -21.81 27.52
N ASP A 402 14.00 -22.66 28.47
CA ASP A 402 12.64 -22.60 29.02
C ASP A 402 12.40 -21.37 29.90
N ASN A 403 13.46 -20.64 30.27
CA ASN A 403 13.38 -19.31 30.88
C ASN A 403 13.04 -18.20 29.89
N TYR A 404 13.22 -18.39 28.57
CA TYR A 404 12.82 -17.41 27.56
C TYR A 404 11.30 -17.29 27.46
N SER A 405 10.76 -16.21 26.87
CA SER A 405 9.31 -16.07 26.74
C SER A 405 8.72 -17.03 25.69
N GLY A 406 9.53 -17.46 24.71
CA GLY A 406 9.07 -18.22 23.55
C GLY A 406 8.50 -17.35 22.43
N SER A 407 8.54 -16.01 22.54
CA SER A 407 7.93 -15.11 21.55
C SER A 407 8.77 -14.91 20.28
N LEU A 408 10.02 -15.40 20.26
CA LEU A 408 10.95 -15.26 19.14
C LEU A 408 11.46 -16.62 18.68
N ALA A 409 11.62 -16.80 17.38
CA ALA A 409 12.18 -18.02 16.79
C ALA A 409 13.71 -18.13 16.94
N THR A 410 14.38 -17.03 17.32
CA THR A 410 15.83 -16.90 17.48
C THR A 410 16.18 -16.32 18.84
N VAL A 411 17.39 -16.59 19.34
CA VAL A 411 17.88 -16.05 20.61
C VAL A 411 18.26 -14.57 20.47
N SER A 412 17.88 -13.77 21.46
CA SER A 412 18.26 -12.39 21.73
C SER A 412 18.62 -12.29 23.23
N GLU A 413 19.35 -11.25 23.66
CA GLU A 413 20.06 -11.14 24.96
C GLU A 413 19.33 -11.69 26.21
N SER A 414 17.99 -11.62 26.25
CA SER A 414 17.18 -12.20 27.33
C SER A 414 15.93 -12.95 26.86
N ASN A 415 15.81 -13.23 25.56
CA ASN A 415 14.61 -13.82 24.99
C ASN A 415 14.92 -14.77 23.82
N GLY A 416 13.97 -15.63 23.44
CA GLY A 416 14.19 -16.64 22.42
C GLY A 416 13.13 -17.74 22.44
N PRO A 417 13.36 -18.82 21.68
CA PRO A 417 12.45 -19.96 21.68
C PRO A 417 12.56 -20.74 22.99
N LYS A 418 11.47 -21.39 23.40
CA LYS A 418 11.50 -22.35 24.49
C LYS A 418 12.39 -23.54 24.14
N LYS A 419 13.04 -24.16 25.13
CA LYS A 419 13.90 -25.32 24.89
C LYS A 419 13.10 -26.59 24.69
N THR A 420 12.03 -26.73 25.45
CA THR A 420 11.18 -27.93 25.47
C THR A 420 9.78 -27.62 24.95
N ILE A 421 9.13 -28.65 24.41
CA ILE A 421 7.73 -28.59 23.99
C ILE A 421 6.85 -28.33 25.20
N ASN A 422 7.13 -28.94 26.36
CA ASN A 422 6.40 -28.64 27.60
C ASN A 422 6.61 -27.20 28.08
N GLY A 423 7.83 -26.64 27.95
CA GLY A 423 8.10 -25.22 28.24
C GLY A 423 7.32 -24.28 27.31
N GLY A 424 7.24 -24.64 26.03
CA GLY A 424 6.37 -24.02 25.03
C GLY A 424 4.89 -24.08 25.38
N LEU A 425 4.39 -25.28 25.68
CA LEU A 425 3.01 -25.48 26.11
C LEU A 425 2.72 -24.67 27.37
N ALA A 426 3.60 -24.67 28.36
CA ALA A 426 3.38 -23.96 29.63
C ALA A 426 3.05 -22.47 29.45
N VAL A 427 3.56 -21.83 28.40
CA VAL A 427 3.34 -20.40 28.13
C VAL A 427 2.38 -20.10 26.97
N VAL A 428 2.10 -21.07 26.09
CA VAL A 428 1.12 -20.86 25.01
C VAL A 428 -0.28 -20.80 25.60
N PRO A 429 -1.02 -19.69 25.42
CA PRO A 429 -2.37 -19.58 25.96
C PRO A 429 -3.34 -20.49 25.20
N SER A 430 -4.50 -20.76 25.80
CA SER A 430 -5.56 -21.51 25.12
C SER A 430 -6.00 -20.79 23.85
N GLY A 431 -5.97 -21.49 22.72
CA GLY A 431 -6.21 -20.95 21.38
C GLY A 431 -4.95 -20.45 20.67
N GLY A 432 -3.78 -20.48 21.32
CA GLY A 432 -2.50 -20.11 20.72
C GLY A 432 -1.90 -21.21 19.86
N THR A 433 -0.82 -20.85 19.17
CA THR A 433 -0.10 -21.68 18.21
C THR A 433 1.31 -21.96 18.71
N LEU A 434 1.71 -23.23 18.76
CA LEU A 434 3.05 -23.67 19.14
C LEU A 434 3.81 -24.09 17.87
N ILE A 435 4.88 -23.38 17.53
CA ILE A 435 5.76 -23.68 16.39
C ILE A 435 7.01 -24.36 16.90
N ILE A 436 7.20 -25.62 16.52
CA ILE A 436 8.33 -26.45 16.94
C ILE A 436 9.32 -26.55 15.78
N LYS A 437 10.56 -26.08 15.98
CA LYS A 437 11.64 -26.27 15.00
C LYS A 437 11.96 -27.76 14.86
N PRO A 438 12.19 -28.27 13.63
CA PRO A 438 12.65 -29.64 13.42
C PRO A 438 13.86 -29.98 14.28
N GLY A 439 13.77 -31.09 15.00
CA GLY A 439 14.79 -31.54 15.93
C GLY A 439 14.33 -32.80 16.69
N VAL A 440 15.19 -33.33 17.55
CA VAL A 440 14.85 -34.46 18.43
C VAL A 440 14.63 -33.94 19.84
N TYR A 441 13.40 -34.10 20.34
CA TYR A 441 12.99 -33.67 21.68
C TYR A 441 12.81 -34.90 22.57
N TYR A 442 13.55 -34.98 23.67
CA TYR A 442 13.47 -36.10 24.63
C TYR A 442 12.60 -35.71 25.82
N GLU A 443 11.29 -35.80 25.67
CA GLU A 443 10.34 -35.46 26.73
C GLU A 443 9.00 -36.20 26.58
N ASN A 444 8.24 -36.29 27.69
CA ASN A 444 6.86 -36.75 27.67
C ASN A 444 5.95 -35.54 27.52
N VAL A 445 5.30 -35.38 26.37
CA VAL A 445 4.42 -34.23 26.09
C VAL A 445 2.98 -34.56 26.45
N SER A 446 2.33 -33.71 27.26
CA SER A 446 0.91 -33.84 27.59
C SER A 446 0.10 -32.66 27.04
N PHE A 447 -0.89 -32.97 26.21
CA PHE A 447 -1.83 -31.99 25.66
C PHE A 447 -3.19 -31.97 26.38
N CYS A 448 -3.32 -32.73 27.48
CA CYS A 448 -4.61 -32.91 28.15
C CYS A 448 -5.20 -31.57 28.61
N GLY A 449 -6.45 -31.29 28.22
CA GLY A 449 -7.19 -30.09 28.60
C GLY A 449 -6.78 -28.80 27.90
N ARG A 450 -5.93 -28.85 26.86
CA ARG A 450 -5.45 -27.66 26.15
C ARG A 450 -6.01 -27.59 24.73
N LYS A 451 -6.52 -26.43 24.34
CA LYS A 451 -6.92 -26.13 22.96
C LYS A 451 -5.78 -25.38 22.29
N VAL A 452 -4.83 -26.09 21.69
CA VAL A 452 -3.64 -25.49 21.06
C VAL A 452 -3.45 -26.05 19.66
N SER A 453 -2.95 -25.21 18.75
CA SER A 453 -2.52 -25.64 17.41
C SER A 453 -1.02 -25.93 17.45
N VAL A 454 -0.60 -27.11 17.02
CA VAL A 454 0.82 -27.52 17.03
C VAL A 454 1.30 -27.69 15.61
N HIS A 455 2.35 -26.96 15.25
CA HIS A 455 2.94 -26.99 13.92
C HIS A 455 4.44 -27.30 14.02
N PHE A 456 4.92 -28.18 13.15
CA PHE A 456 6.34 -28.38 12.93
C PHE A 456 6.78 -27.43 11.81
N ALA A 457 7.81 -26.62 12.05
CA ALA A 457 8.31 -25.71 11.02
C ALA A 457 8.83 -26.52 9.82
N LYS A 458 8.52 -26.08 8.60
CA LYS A 458 9.02 -26.76 7.39
C LYS A 458 10.54 -26.64 7.32
N ASN A 459 11.22 -27.78 7.14
CA ASN A 459 12.65 -27.79 6.87
C ASN A 459 12.90 -27.26 5.45
N THR A 460 13.28 -25.99 5.32
CA THR A 460 13.58 -25.33 4.04
C THR A 460 15.02 -25.53 3.58
N SER A 461 15.74 -26.52 4.11
CA SER A 461 17.06 -26.88 3.61
C SER A 461 16.96 -27.32 2.14
N VAL A 462 17.32 -26.40 1.24
CA VAL A 462 17.58 -26.68 -0.17
C VAL A 462 18.67 -27.74 -0.20
N PHE A 463 18.32 -28.95 -0.63
CA PHE A 463 19.28 -30.01 -0.93
C PHE A 463 20.24 -29.46 -2.01
N LYS A 464 21.35 -28.86 -1.60
CA LYS A 464 22.51 -28.67 -2.49
C LYS A 464 23.04 -30.08 -2.76
N SER A 465 22.65 -30.66 -3.90
CA SER A 465 23.28 -31.89 -4.36
C SER A 465 24.78 -31.62 -4.49
N ARG A 466 25.59 -32.24 -3.64
CA ARG A 466 27.04 -32.26 -3.85
C ARG A 466 27.28 -32.98 -5.18
N LYS A 467 27.82 -32.25 -6.16
CA LYS A 467 28.53 -32.84 -7.30
C LYS A 467 29.95 -33.20 -6.86
#